data_AF-A0A1N7CQ52-F1
#
_entry.id   AF-A0A1N7CQ52-F1
#
_cell.length_a   1.000
_cell.length_b   1.000
_cell.length_c   1.000
_cell.angle_alpha   90.00
_cell.angle_beta   90.00
_cell.angle_gamma   90.00
#
_symmetry.space_group_name_H-M   'P 1'
#
loop_
_entity.id
_entity.type
_entity.pdbx_description
1 polymer ?
#
loop_
_entity_poly.entity_id
_entity_poly.type
_entity_poly.pdbx_seq_one_letter_code
_entity_poly.pdbx_strand_id
1 'polypeptide(L)'
;MRQPITTICACLLIGGLSSACKNFTPVDKFAGQTVAMTEVFKPMLTHSMSSCTNNVRRNSIITDRPYVAQETEQDLLRRCQDYAAQLAGTAELNDVLKRYAEVLSALANDKLANYKEEFGAMGGALGALQQSSSMTPVLDAGQLDKVVRLSTLISSIVTQQRQQSGINELLAREEDIYIIGNALKKYAQQNYQANLRDESLTLASLNRSLDTAAAREPVASNYLKAKLYLDGRRLQERGKVIDAYVAAMTELQNSLSTLRAKSLKDPALERQLDTFAKHVDTLRKEAASYSPSPW
;
A
#
# COMPACT_ATOMS: atom_id res chain seq x y z
N MET A 1 -59.63 -17.20 60.74
CA MET A 1 -59.10 -16.00 60.06
C MET A 1 -58.16 -16.44 58.96
N ARG A 2 -58.42 -16.00 57.72
CA ARG A 2 -57.53 -15.77 56.55
C ARG A 2 -56.40 -16.79 56.23
N GLN A 3 -56.54 -17.49 55.09
CA GLN A 3 -55.46 -17.68 54.09
C GLN A 3 -55.17 -16.29 53.41
N PRO A 4 -54.09 -16.02 52.61
CA PRO A 4 -53.43 -16.95 51.65
C PRO A 4 -51.97 -16.63 51.14
N ILE A 5 -51.50 -17.46 50.19
CA ILE A 5 -50.78 -17.12 48.91
C ILE A 5 -49.26 -16.76 48.88
N THR A 6 -48.52 -17.66 48.19
CA THR A 6 -47.37 -17.49 47.24
C THR A 6 -46.06 -16.84 47.75
N THR A 7 -44.85 -17.24 47.32
CA THR A 7 -44.28 -16.91 45.99
C THR A 7 -43.00 -17.68 45.61
N ILE A 8 -42.90 -17.96 44.29
CA ILE A 8 -41.73 -17.85 43.38
C ILE A 8 -40.64 -18.95 43.47
N CYS A 9 -40.62 -19.92 42.54
CA CYS A 9 -40.02 -19.88 41.18
C CYS A 9 -38.49 -19.62 41.18
N ALA A 10 -37.70 -20.67 40.98
CA ALA A 10 -36.30 -20.56 40.52
C ALA A 10 -36.07 -21.57 39.39
N CYS A 11 -36.66 -21.24 38.24
CA CYS A 11 -36.21 -21.72 36.95
C CYS A 11 -34.87 -21.05 36.57
N LEU A 12 -34.09 -21.75 35.74
CA LEU A 12 -33.07 -21.23 34.83
C LEU A 12 -31.69 -20.88 35.42
N LEU A 13 -30.87 -21.93 35.62
CA LEU A 13 -29.42 -21.86 35.44
C LEU A 13 -28.99 -22.76 34.27
N ILE A 14 -29.59 -22.53 33.10
CA ILE A 14 -29.08 -23.01 31.81
C ILE A 14 -28.84 -21.76 30.94
N GLY A 15 -27.85 -20.97 31.34
CA GLY A 15 -27.38 -19.79 30.60
C GLY A 15 -25.87 -19.82 30.36
N GLY A 16 -25.26 -21.01 30.43
CA GLY A 16 -23.80 -21.19 30.43
C GLY A 16 -23.25 -21.93 29.21
N LEU A 17 -23.82 -21.77 28.01
CA LEU A 17 -23.29 -22.38 26.79
C LEU A 17 -23.63 -21.52 25.56
N SER A 18 -22.94 -20.39 25.35
CA SER A 18 -22.74 -19.80 24.00
C SER A 18 -21.84 -18.55 23.93
N SER A 19 -20.93 -18.30 24.88
CA SER A 19 -19.73 -17.50 24.57
C SER A 19 -18.70 -18.39 23.87
N ALA A 20 -19.04 -18.90 22.69
CA ALA A 20 -18.01 -19.39 21.78
C ALA A 20 -17.15 -18.19 21.41
N CYS A 21 -16.00 -18.03 22.06
CA CYS A 21 -14.96 -17.12 21.62
C CYS A 21 -14.68 -17.46 20.15
N LYS A 22 -15.21 -16.66 19.22
CA LYS A 22 -14.96 -16.84 17.80
C LYS A 22 -13.48 -16.57 17.59
N ASN A 23 -12.76 -17.59 17.14
CA ASN A 23 -11.37 -17.45 16.79
C ASN A 23 -11.27 -16.63 15.48
N PHE A 24 -10.88 -15.36 15.60
CA PHE A 24 -10.65 -14.46 14.47
C PHE A 24 -9.19 -14.47 13.97
N THR A 25 -8.36 -15.44 14.37
CA THR A 25 -6.98 -15.59 13.88
C THR A 25 -6.84 -15.50 12.35
N PRO A 26 -7.71 -16.09 11.51
CA PRO A 26 -7.59 -15.92 10.06
C PRO A 26 -7.76 -14.46 9.60
N VAL A 27 -8.65 -13.70 10.25
CA VAL A 27 -8.86 -12.28 9.97
C VAL A 27 -7.63 -11.47 10.37
N ASP A 28 -7.06 -11.76 11.54
CA ASP A 28 -5.83 -11.11 12.01
C ASP A 28 -4.63 -11.43 11.10
N LYS A 29 -4.48 -12.69 10.67
CA LYS A 29 -3.42 -13.10 9.74
C LYS A 29 -3.53 -12.35 8.42
N PHE A 30 -4.72 -12.28 7.83
CA PHE A 30 -4.97 -11.51 6.61
C PHE A 30 -4.65 -10.02 6.79
N ALA A 31 -5.13 -9.43 7.89
CA ALA A 31 -4.88 -8.03 8.21
C ALA A 31 -3.38 -7.75 8.36
N GLY A 32 -2.65 -8.58 9.12
CA GLY A 32 -1.21 -8.44 9.31
C GLY A 32 -0.43 -8.52 8.00
N GLN A 33 -0.79 -9.46 7.10
CA GLN A 33 -0.18 -9.54 5.77
C GLN A 33 -0.53 -8.36 4.86
N THR A 34 -1.73 -7.80 5.00
CA THR A 34 -2.12 -6.59 4.27
C THR A 34 -1.32 -5.37 4.75
N VAL A 35 -1.18 -5.15 6.06
CA VAL A 35 -0.33 -4.08 6.61
C VAL A 35 1.10 -4.23 6.11
N ALA A 36 1.66 -5.43 6.24
CA ALA A 36 2.99 -5.77 5.75
C ALA A 36 3.23 -5.40 4.28
N MET A 37 2.26 -5.69 3.41
CA MET A 37 2.31 -5.35 1.99
C MET A 37 2.28 -3.84 1.76
N THR A 38 1.40 -3.11 2.46
CA THR A 38 1.28 -1.64 2.32
C THR A 38 2.52 -0.88 2.78
N GLU A 39 3.32 -1.46 3.67
CA GLU A 39 4.58 -0.86 4.14
C GLU A 39 5.67 -0.91 3.07
N VAL A 40 5.68 -1.94 2.23
CA VAL A 40 6.61 -2.06 1.10
C VAL A 40 6.29 -1.05 -0.02
N PHE A 41 5.04 -0.57 -0.09
CA PHE A 41 4.63 0.37 -1.10
C PHE A 41 5.21 1.79 -0.91
N LYS A 42 5.45 2.21 0.34
CA LYS A 42 5.96 3.56 0.64
C LYS A 42 7.32 3.84 -0.01
N PRO A 43 8.33 2.95 0.11
CA PRO A 43 9.57 3.08 -0.65
C PRO A 43 9.35 3.21 -2.18
N MET A 44 8.44 2.43 -2.77
CA MET A 44 8.16 2.50 -4.22
C MET A 44 7.69 3.90 -4.65
N LEU A 45 6.85 4.55 -3.85
CA LEU A 45 6.41 5.93 -4.09
C LEU A 45 7.56 6.93 -3.98
N THR A 46 8.38 6.83 -2.92
CA THR A 46 9.56 7.69 -2.75
C THR A 46 10.53 7.58 -3.93
N HIS A 47 10.80 6.36 -4.39
CA HIS A 47 11.72 6.13 -5.53
C HIS A 47 11.18 6.66 -6.83
N SER A 48 9.86 6.65 -7.00
CA SER A 48 9.24 7.21 -8.19
C SER A 48 9.51 8.71 -8.32
N MET A 49 9.37 9.45 -7.22
CA MET A 49 9.74 10.88 -7.20
C MET A 49 11.23 11.07 -7.44
N SER A 50 12.09 10.29 -6.76
CA SER A 50 13.54 10.35 -6.98
C SER A 50 13.94 10.00 -8.42
N SER A 51 13.21 9.10 -9.08
CA SER A 51 13.48 8.72 -10.48
C SER A 51 13.12 9.86 -11.42
N CYS A 52 11.98 10.52 -11.21
CA CYS A 52 11.59 11.71 -11.97
C CYS A 52 12.66 12.80 -11.84
N THR A 53 13.06 13.12 -10.62
CA THR A 53 14.03 14.19 -10.38
C THR A 53 15.43 13.85 -10.88
N ASN A 54 15.91 12.62 -10.65
CA ASN A 54 17.23 12.20 -11.13
C ASN A 54 17.27 12.11 -12.66
N ASN A 55 16.21 11.68 -13.33
CA ASN A 55 16.18 11.65 -14.79
C ASN A 55 16.24 13.05 -15.41
N VAL A 56 15.50 14.03 -14.86
CA VAL A 56 15.59 15.41 -15.33
C VAL A 56 17.01 15.98 -15.12
N ARG A 57 17.62 15.75 -13.95
CA ARG A 57 19.01 16.16 -13.67
C ARG A 57 20.03 15.49 -14.60
N ARG A 58 19.90 14.19 -14.83
CA ARG A 58 20.78 13.44 -15.73
C ARG A 58 20.64 13.93 -17.18
N ASN A 59 19.42 14.19 -17.63
CA ASN A 59 19.17 14.72 -18.97
C ASN A 59 19.73 16.12 -19.17
N SER A 60 19.70 17.00 -18.16
CA SER A 60 20.30 18.34 -18.30
C SER A 60 21.83 18.30 -18.43
N ILE A 61 22.49 17.24 -17.96
CA ILE A 61 23.93 17.00 -18.18
C ILE A 61 24.21 16.44 -19.58
N ILE A 62 23.27 15.69 -20.17
CA ILE A 62 23.43 15.03 -21.48
C ILE A 62 23.26 16.01 -22.64
N THR A 63 22.57 17.13 -22.43
CA THR A 63 22.39 18.14 -23.47
C THR A 63 23.66 18.96 -23.71
N ASP A 64 23.89 19.41 -24.96
CA ASP A 64 25.00 20.31 -25.34
C ASP A 64 24.93 21.73 -24.70
N ARG A 65 24.08 21.93 -23.69
CA ARG A 65 23.88 23.20 -23.00
C ARG A 65 24.65 23.21 -21.68
N PRO A 66 25.22 24.35 -21.27
CA PRO A 66 25.84 24.47 -19.96
C PRO A 66 24.79 24.20 -18.87
N TYR A 67 25.16 23.37 -17.88
CA TYR A 67 24.29 23.08 -16.75
C TYR A 67 24.05 24.34 -15.91
N VAL A 68 22.80 24.78 -15.82
CA VAL A 68 22.36 25.89 -14.96
C VAL A 68 21.49 25.32 -13.84
N ALA A 69 21.99 25.37 -12.60
CA ALA A 69 21.34 24.74 -11.45
C ALA A 69 19.92 25.27 -11.20
N GLN A 70 19.73 26.59 -11.30
CA GLN A 70 18.45 27.24 -11.02
C GLN A 70 17.38 26.92 -12.08
N GLU A 71 17.76 26.89 -13.37
CA GLU A 71 16.86 26.50 -14.47
C GLU A 71 16.51 25.01 -14.38
N THR A 72 17.47 24.16 -14.02
CA THR A 72 17.22 22.73 -13.81
C THR A 72 16.24 22.51 -12.66
N GLU A 73 16.34 23.26 -11.56
CA GLU A 73 15.41 23.13 -10.42
C GLU A 73 13.99 23.62 -10.77
N GLN A 74 13.86 24.66 -11.58
CA GLN A 74 12.54 25.08 -12.09
C GLN A 74 11.96 24.06 -13.07
N ASP A 75 12.79 23.47 -13.94
CA ASP A 75 12.35 22.44 -14.88
C ASP A 75 11.97 21.14 -14.15
N LEU A 76 12.66 20.81 -13.05
CA LEU A 76 12.33 19.72 -12.14
C LEU A 76 10.93 19.90 -11.54
N LEU A 77 10.68 21.06 -10.93
CA LEU A 77 9.38 21.38 -10.35
C LEU A 77 8.29 21.26 -11.40
N ARG A 78 8.48 21.87 -12.58
CA ARG A 78 7.49 21.86 -13.66
C ARG A 78 7.22 20.45 -14.20
N ARG A 79 8.25 19.63 -14.43
CA ARG A 79 8.11 18.30 -15.04
C ARG A 79 7.60 17.24 -14.07
N CYS A 80 7.91 17.38 -12.78
CA CYS A 80 7.52 16.41 -11.76
C CYS A 80 6.30 16.84 -10.92
N GLN A 81 5.71 18.03 -11.13
CA GLN A 81 4.56 18.51 -10.36
C GLN A 81 3.30 17.66 -10.52
N ASP A 82 2.86 17.41 -11.77
CA ASP A 82 1.68 16.56 -12.02
C ASP A 82 1.91 15.13 -11.52
N TYR A 83 3.17 14.69 -11.61
CA TYR A 83 3.63 13.42 -11.08
C TYR A 83 3.50 13.36 -9.55
N ALA A 84 3.84 14.45 -8.85
CA ALA A 84 3.69 14.56 -7.40
C ALA A 84 2.23 14.44 -6.96
N ALA A 85 1.29 15.05 -7.69
CA ALA A 85 -0.14 14.96 -7.39
C ALA A 85 -0.65 13.51 -7.51
N GLN A 86 -0.27 12.80 -8.57
CA GLN A 86 -0.65 11.40 -8.75
C GLN A 86 -0.04 10.49 -7.67
N LEU A 87 1.22 10.73 -7.27
CA LEU A 87 1.87 10.00 -6.19
C LEU A 87 1.17 10.24 -4.85
N ALA A 88 0.76 11.48 -4.56
CA ALA A 88 0.01 11.81 -3.35
C ALA A 88 -1.32 11.04 -3.30
N GLY A 89 -2.11 11.06 -4.38
CA GLY A 89 -3.35 10.29 -4.45
C GLY A 89 -3.13 8.77 -4.29
N THR A 90 -2.04 8.24 -4.86
CA THR A 90 -1.69 6.83 -4.74
C THR A 90 -1.24 6.47 -3.31
N ALA A 91 -0.50 7.36 -2.64
CA ALA A 91 -0.10 7.21 -1.24
C ALA A 91 -1.31 7.14 -0.31
N GLU A 92 -2.26 8.06 -0.53
CA GLU A 92 -3.53 8.12 0.18
C GLU A 92 -4.34 6.83 0.03
N LEU A 93 -4.41 6.24 -1.16
CA LEU A 93 -5.07 4.94 -1.37
C LEU A 93 -4.38 3.79 -0.61
N ASN A 94 -3.05 3.78 -0.60
CA ASN A 94 -2.30 2.79 0.17
C ASN A 94 -2.52 2.96 1.68
N ASP A 95 -2.63 4.19 2.17
CA ASP A 95 -2.93 4.47 3.57
C ASP A 95 -4.36 4.07 3.93
N VAL A 96 -5.36 4.24 3.05
CA VAL A 96 -6.71 3.68 3.27
C VAL A 96 -6.68 2.15 3.39
N LEU A 97 -5.95 1.46 2.51
CA LEU A 97 -5.79 0.01 2.58
C LEU A 97 -5.09 -0.44 3.88
N LYS A 98 -4.04 0.28 4.29
CA LYS A 98 -3.33 0.02 5.54
C LYS A 98 -4.28 0.15 6.74
N ARG A 99 -5.04 1.24 6.80
CA ARG A 99 -6.00 1.50 7.89
C ARG A 99 -7.11 0.47 7.96
N TYR A 100 -7.64 0.07 6.81
CA TYR A 100 -8.61 -1.03 6.72
C TYR A 100 -8.07 -2.29 7.42
N ALA A 101 -6.83 -2.65 7.13
CA ALA A 101 -6.19 -3.82 7.72
C ALA A 101 -5.89 -3.63 9.22
N GLU A 102 -5.38 -2.46 9.65
CA GLU A 102 -5.13 -2.17 11.06
C GLU A 102 -6.41 -2.28 11.90
N VAL A 103 -7.53 -1.74 11.41
CA VAL A 103 -8.82 -1.85 12.09
C VAL A 103 -9.32 -3.30 12.11
N LEU A 104 -9.17 -4.05 11.01
CA LEU A 104 -9.48 -5.49 11.01
C LEU A 104 -8.67 -6.28 12.03
N SER A 105 -7.36 -6.02 12.15
CA SER A 105 -6.50 -6.68 13.15
C SER A 105 -6.90 -6.26 14.57
N ALA A 106 -7.15 -4.97 14.81
CA ALA A 106 -7.60 -4.47 16.10
C ALA A 106 -8.95 -5.08 16.53
N LEU A 107 -9.88 -5.24 15.60
CA LEU A 107 -11.13 -5.98 15.82
C LEU A 107 -10.84 -7.46 16.12
N ALA A 108 -10.08 -8.15 15.26
CA ALA A 108 -9.81 -9.58 15.43
C ALA A 108 -9.17 -9.93 16.78
N ASN A 109 -8.37 -9.01 17.34
CA ASN A 109 -7.71 -9.16 18.63
C ASN A 109 -8.46 -8.54 19.83
N ASP A 110 -9.63 -7.94 19.61
CA ASP A 110 -10.38 -7.19 20.65
C ASP A 110 -9.57 -6.05 21.29
N LYS A 111 -8.75 -5.37 20.48
CA LYS A 111 -7.83 -4.30 20.93
C LYS A 111 -8.24 -2.89 20.47
N LEU A 112 -9.41 -2.72 19.85
CA LEU A 112 -9.87 -1.40 19.36
C LEU A 112 -9.81 -0.30 20.43
N ALA A 113 -10.16 -0.61 21.68
CA ALA A 113 -10.15 0.35 22.78
C ALA A 113 -8.74 0.88 23.10
N ASN A 114 -7.69 0.08 22.85
CA ASN A 114 -6.30 0.44 23.14
C ASN A 114 -5.72 1.44 22.12
N TYR A 115 -6.39 1.62 20.99
CA TYR A 115 -5.93 2.44 19.86
C TYR A 115 -6.86 3.61 19.55
N LYS A 116 -7.75 3.97 20.50
CA LYS A 116 -8.79 4.98 20.30
C LYS A 116 -8.24 6.37 19.91
N GLU A 117 -7.10 6.76 20.47
CA GLU A 117 -6.45 8.05 20.15
C GLU A 117 -5.81 8.02 18.75
N GLU A 118 -5.09 6.95 18.42
CA GLU A 118 -4.49 6.76 17.09
C GLU A 118 -5.58 6.73 16.00
N PHE A 119 -6.66 5.97 16.21
CA PHE A 119 -7.78 5.94 15.26
C PHE A 119 -8.61 7.23 15.25
N GLY A 120 -8.66 7.98 16.36
CA GLY A 120 -9.30 9.29 16.42
C GLY A 120 -8.58 10.32 15.53
N ALA A 121 -7.24 10.36 15.58
CA ALA A 121 -6.42 11.16 14.69
C ALA A 121 -6.58 10.73 13.22
N MET A 122 -6.79 9.43 12.97
CA MET A 122 -7.06 8.91 11.62
C MET A 122 -8.37 9.43 11.02
N GLY A 123 -9.42 9.68 11.82
CA GLY A 123 -10.69 10.25 11.37
C GLY A 123 -10.53 11.62 10.69
N GLY A 124 -9.63 12.48 11.21
CA GLY A 124 -9.32 13.78 10.60
C GLY A 124 -8.65 13.66 9.23
N ALA A 125 -7.73 12.71 9.07
CA ALA A 125 -7.10 12.42 7.78
C ALA A 125 -8.10 11.85 6.74
N LEU A 126 -9.14 11.13 7.19
CA LEU A 126 -10.22 10.66 6.30
C LEU A 126 -11.11 11.80 5.80
N GLY A 127 -11.27 12.88 6.59
CA GLY A 127 -11.88 14.12 6.11
C GLY A 127 -11.03 14.83 5.04
N ALA A 128 -9.70 14.78 5.16
CA ALA A 128 -8.80 15.33 4.15
C ALA A 128 -8.83 14.54 2.83
N LEU A 129 -8.98 13.21 2.90
CA LEU A 129 -9.20 12.34 1.73
C LEU A 129 -10.43 12.76 0.92
N GLN A 130 -11.53 13.14 1.56
CA GLN A 130 -12.76 13.61 0.89
C GLN A 130 -12.57 14.91 0.11
N GLN A 131 -11.56 15.71 0.47
CA GLN A 131 -11.25 17.00 -0.14
C GLN A 131 -10.06 16.91 -1.11
N SER A 132 -9.48 15.72 -1.28
CA SER A 132 -8.23 15.54 -1.99
C SER A 132 -8.44 15.50 -3.50
N SER A 133 -8.18 16.62 -4.17
CA SER A 133 -8.12 16.71 -5.64
C SER A 133 -7.03 15.82 -6.26
N SER A 134 -6.11 15.31 -5.44
CA SER A 134 -5.05 14.39 -5.85
C SER A 134 -5.53 12.97 -6.19
N MET A 135 -6.77 12.62 -5.85
CA MET A 135 -7.35 11.31 -6.21
C MET A 135 -8.02 11.28 -7.59
N THR A 136 -8.43 12.43 -8.14
CA THR A 136 -9.06 12.53 -9.46
C THR A 136 -8.21 11.95 -10.61
N PRO A 137 -6.87 12.10 -10.62
CA PRO A 137 -6.02 11.45 -11.62
C PRO A 137 -5.92 9.92 -11.48
N VAL A 138 -6.36 9.37 -10.34
CA VAL A 138 -6.18 7.95 -9.99
C VAL A 138 -7.49 7.17 -10.06
N LEU A 139 -8.59 7.77 -9.61
CA LEU A 139 -9.93 7.18 -9.53
C LEU A 139 -10.95 8.05 -10.25
N ASP A 140 -11.94 7.42 -10.88
CA ASP A 140 -13.14 8.15 -11.33
C ASP A 140 -14.04 8.56 -10.15
N ALA A 141 -15.03 9.42 -10.41
CA ALA A 141 -15.91 9.95 -9.38
C ALA A 141 -16.69 8.87 -8.62
N GLY A 142 -17.11 7.80 -9.31
CA GLY A 142 -17.84 6.69 -8.68
C GLY A 142 -16.93 5.81 -7.82
N GLN A 143 -15.70 5.58 -8.26
CA GLN A 143 -14.68 4.88 -7.49
C GLN A 143 -14.25 5.68 -6.26
N LEU A 144 -14.08 6.99 -6.40
CA LEU A 144 -13.74 7.89 -5.30
C LEU A 144 -14.83 7.88 -4.21
N ASP A 145 -16.11 7.95 -4.61
CA ASP A 145 -17.23 7.87 -3.67
C ASP A 145 -17.22 6.56 -2.86
N LYS A 146 -16.91 5.42 -3.49
CA LYS A 146 -16.76 4.14 -2.80
C LYS A 146 -15.63 4.13 -1.77
N VAL A 147 -14.46 4.65 -2.12
CA VAL A 147 -13.31 4.76 -1.20
C VAL A 147 -13.61 5.69 -0.03
N VAL A 148 -14.34 6.79 -0.28
CA VAL A 148 -14.81 7.71 0.76
C VAL A 148 -15.81 7.04 1.70
N ARG A 149 -16.75 6.24 1.18
CA ARG A 149 -17.69 5.47 2.00
C ARG A 149 -17.00 4.39 2.83
N LEU A 150 -15.99 3.73 2.28
CA LEU A 150 -15.16 2.77 3.03
C LEU A 150 -14.45 3.47 4.20
N SER A 151 -13.80 4.60 3.92
CA SER A 151 -13.15 5.43 4.93
C SER A 151 -14.10 5.84 6.06
N THR A 152 -15.33 6.25 5.70
CA THR A 152 -16.36 6.64 6.67
C THR A 152 -16.83 5.46 7.53
N LEU A 153 -16.97 4.27 6.92
CA LEU A 153 -17.29 3.04 7.63
C LEU A 153 -16.20 2.67 8.65
N ILE A 154 -14.92 2.73 8.26
CA ILE A 154 -13.78 2.47 9.14
C ILE A 154 -13.87 3.35 10.40
N SER A 155 -14.07 4.66 10.24
CA SER A 155 -14.23 5.60 11.36
C SER A 155 -15.43 5.25 12.26
N SER A 156 -16.55 4.87 11.67
CA SER A 156 -17.76 4.48 12.41
C SER A 156 -17.53 3.23 13.25
N ILE A 157 -16.87 2.21 12.69
CA ILE A 157 -16.59 0.93 13.36
C ILE A 157 -15.66 1.12 14.55
N VAL A 158 -14.60 1.92 14.39
CA VAL A 158 -13.69 2.31 15.48
C VAL A 158 -14.49 2.91 16.65
N THR A 159 -15.49 3.73 16.35
CA THR A 159 -16.31 4.42 17.37
C THR A 159 -17.29 3.48 18.05
N GLN A 160 -17.91 2.55 17.31
CA GLN A 160 -18.95 1.66 17.82
C GLN A 160 -18.41 0.44 18.61
N GLN A 161 -17.14 0.08 18.42
CA GLN A 161 -16.46 -1.01 19.14
C GLN A 161 -17.16 -2.39 19.05
N ARG A 162 -17.90 -2.66 17.97
CA ARG A 162 -18.59 -3.94 17.77
C ARG A 162 -17.71 -4.92 17.00
N GLN A 163 -17.02 -5.81 17.71
CA GLN A 163 -16.05 -6.75 17.12
C GLN A 163 -16.57 -7.51 15.89
N GLN A 164 -17.55 -8.40 16.08
CA GLN A 164 -18.01 -9.27 15.00
C GLN A 164 -18.75 -8.52 13.90
N SER A 165 -19.60 -7.53 14.26
CA SER A 165 -20.33 -6.72 13.28
C SER A 165 -19.35 -5.94 12.41
N GLY A 166 -18.35 -5.30 13.03
CA GLY A 166 -17.32 -4.53 12.34
C GLY A 166 -16.50 -5.39 11.37
N ILE A 167 -16.09 -6.60 11.78
CA ILE A 167 -15.39 -7.53 10.89
C ILE A 167 -16.28 -7.87 9.68
N ASN A 168 -17.53 -8.26 9.90
CA ASN A 168 -18.44 -8.63 8.83
C ASN A 168 -18.70 -7.45 7.86
N GLU A 169 -18.90 -6.25 8.40
CA GLU A 169 -19.13 -5.03 7.62
C GLU A 169 -17.90 -4.67 6.77
N LEU A 170 -16.68 -4.79 7.31
CA LEU A 170 -15.45 -4.53 6.58
C LEU A 170 -15.16 -5.60 5.52
N LEU A 171 -15.39 -6.88 5.81
CA LEU A 171 -15.25 -7.95 4.83
C LEU A 171 -16.29 -7.85 3.70
N ALA A 172 -17.47 -7.27 3.97
CA ALA A 172 -18.48 -7.02 2.96
C ALA A 172 -18.08 -5.90 1.97
N ARG A 173 -17.04 -5.12 2.25
CA ARG A 173 -16.49 -4.08 1.36
C ARG A 173 -15.43 -4.59 0.37
N GLU A 174 -15.55 -5.85 -0.03
CA GLU A 174 -14.67 -6.48 -1.02
C GLU A 174 -14.48 -5.63 -2.29
N GLU A 175 -15.57 -5.08 -2.83
CA GLU A 175 -15.50 -4.26 -4.04
C GLU A 175 -14.66 -2.99 -3.86
N ASP A 176 -14.82 -2.29 -2.72
CA ASP A 176 -14.08 -1.06 -2.42
C ASP A 176 -12.58 -1.36 -2.30
N ILE A 177 -12.22 -2.49 -1.67
CA ILE A 177 -10.83 -2.96 -1.57
C ILE A 177 -10.28 -3.37 -2.94
N TYR A 178 -11.11 -3.94 -3.82
CA TYR A 178 -10.69 -4.28 -5.18
C TYR A 178 -10.39 -3.04 -6.00
N ILE A 179 -11.19 -1.97 -5.87
CA ILE A 179 -10.93 -0.68 -6.52
C ILE A 179 -9.56 -0.14 -6.09
N ILE A 180 -9.30 -0.10 -4.78
CA ILE A 180 -8.02 0.35 -4.24
C ILE A 180 -6.87 -0.53 -4.74
N GLY A 181 -6.99 -1.85 -4.62
CA GLY A 181 -5.96 -2.78 -5.06
C GLY A 181 -5.66 -2.70 -6.56
N ASN A 182 -6.68 -2.51 -7.39
CA ASN A 182 -6.51 -2.36 -8.83
C ASN A 182 -5.86 -1.02 -9.20
N ALA A 183 -6.19 0.07 -8.52
CA ALA A 183 -5.52 1.36 -8.71
C ALA A 183 -4.04 1.28 -8.34
N LEU A 184 -3.71 0.64 -7.21
CA LEU A 184 -2.32 0.44 -6.77
C LEU A 184 -1.54 -0.48 -7.73
N LYS A 185 -2.16 -1.55 -8.22
CA LYS A 185 -1.58 -2.42 -9.27
C LYS A 185 -1.31 -1.64 -10.55
N LYS A 186 -2.29 -0.87 -11.03
CA LYS A 186 -2.17 -0.04 -12.22
C LYS A 186 -1.02 0.95 -12.07
N TYR A 187 -0.88 1.58 -10.90
CA TYR A 187 0.26 2.44 -10.62
C TYR A 187 1.60 1.70 -10.73
N ALA A 188 1.74 0.53 -10.10
CA ALA A 188 2.97 -0.25 -10.14
C ALA A 188 3.33 -0.70 -11.58
N GLN A 189 2.34 -1.14 -12.35
CA GLN A 189 2.54 -1.69 -13.69
C GLN A 189 2.71 -0.61 -14.76
N GLN A 190 2.04 0.53 -14.64
CA GLN A 190 2.06 1.56 -15.69
C GLN A 190 3.04 2.67 -15.35
N ASN A 191 2.88 3.31 -14.20
CA ASN A 191 3.67 4.48 -13.84
C ASN A 191 5.06 4.09 -13.36
N TYR A 192 5.16 3.16 -12.42
CA TYR A 192 6.45 2.78 -11.87
C TYR A 192 7.30 2.04 -12.92
N GLN A 193 6.71 1.12 -13.69
CA GLN A 193 7.43 0.46 -14.79
C GLN A 193 7.89 1.45 -15.87
N ALA A 194 7.08 2.44 -16.25
CA ALA A 194 7.48 3.47 -17.20
C ALA A 194 8.69 4.27 -16.69
N ASN A 195 8.68 4.67 -15.41
CA ASN A 195 9.83 5.34 -14.81
C ASN A 195 11.12 4.51 -14.86
N LEU A 196 11.01 3.21 -14.56
CA LEU A 196 12.16 2.31 -14.64
C LEU A 196 12.70 2.22 -16.07
N ARG A 197 11.81 2.19 -17.06
CA ARG A 197 12.19 2.19 -18.47
C ARG A 197 12.90 3.50 -18.87
N ASP A 198 12.35 4.64 -18.48
CA ASP A 198 12.94 5.95 -18.80
C ASP A 198 14.30 6.14 -18.15
N GLU A 199 14.46 5.70 -16.90
CA GLU A 199 15.74 5.70 -16.22
C GLU A 199 16.76 4.78 -16.92
N SER A 200 16.32 3.60 -17.38
CA SER A 200 17.17 2.66 -18.12
C SER A 200 17.69 3.27 -19.43
N LEU A 201 16.80 3.93 -20.19
CA LEU A 201 17.16 4.63 -21.42
C LEU A 201 18.14 5.78 -21.15
N THR A 202 17.94 6.51 -20.05
CA THR A 202 18.84 7.60 -19.62
C THR A 202 20.24 7.07 -19.27
N LEU A 203 20.33 5.98 -18.50
CA LEU A 203 21.61 5.33 -18.17
C LEU A 203 22.35 4.84 -19.43
N ALA A 204 21.63 4.25 -20.38
CA ALA A 204 22.20 3.81 -21.66
C ALA A 204 22.69 4.99 -22.52
N SER A 205 22.03 6.14 -22.45
CA SER A 205 22.49 7.38 -23.11
C SER A 205 23.77 7.91 -22.46
N LEU A 206 23.80 8.03 -21.13
CA LEU A 206 24.99 8.46 -20.38
C LEU A 206 26.19 7.58 -20.67
N ASN A 207 26.00 6.26 -20.70
CA ASN A 207 27.09 5.32 -20.97
C ASN A 207 27.72 5.57 -22.36
N ARG A 208 26.90 5.85 -23.38
CA ARG A 208 27.37 6.21 -24.73
C ARG A 208 28.11 7.56 -24.74
N SER A 209 27.62 8.57 -24.01
CA SER A 209 28.31 9.85 -23.90
C SER A 209 29.69 9.71 -23.23
N LEU A 210 29.81 8.81 -22.25
CA LEU A 210 31.10 8.51 -21.60
C LEU A 210 32.08 7.77 -22.52
N ASP A 211 31.61 7.01 -23.51
CA ASP A 211 32.49 6.42 -24.53
C ASP A 211 33.21 7.50 -25.34
N THR A 212 32.49 8.57 -25.70
CA THR A 212 33.07 9.74 -26.40
C THR A 212 34.03 10.53 -25.49
N ALA A 213 33.68 10.70 -24.21
CA ALA A 213 34.51 11.44 -23.24
C ALA A 213 35.78 10.69 -22.82
N ALA A 214 35.78 9.35 -22.90
CA ALA A 214 36.91 8.52 -22.47
C ALA A 214 38.21 8.82 -23.22
N ALA A 215 38.14 9.36 -24.45
CA ALA A 215 39.31 9.80 -25.20
C ALA A 215 40.04 10.98 -24.56
N ARG A 216 39.34 11.82 -23.79
CA ARG A 216 39.90 13.01 -23.11
C ARG A 216 40.16 12.75 -21.62
N GLU A 217 39.23 12.06 -20.95
CA GLU A 217 39.26 11.85 -19.50
C GLU A 217 38.98 10.37 -19.15
N PRO A 218 39.94 9.45 -19.36
CA PRO A 218 39.70 8.01 -19.25
C PRO A 218 39.40 7.55 -17.82
N VAL A 219 40.08 8.10 -16.82
CA VAL A 219 39.88 7.71 -15.40
C VAL A 219 38.51 8.12 -14.89
N ALA A 220 38.11 9.37 -15.13
CA ALA A 220 36.80 9.89 -14.73
C ALA A 220 35.67 9.14 -15.45
N SER A 221 35.84 8.88 -16.76
CA SER A 221 34.87 8.13 -17.55
C SER A 221 34.68 6.70 -17.04
N ASN A 222 35.77 6.00 -16.72
CA ASN A 222 35.70 4.63 -16.17
C ASN A 222 35.06 4.57 -14.78
N TYR A 223 35.35 5.54 -13.92
CA TYR A 223 34.69 5.66 -12.62
C TYR A 223 33.17 5.84 -12.76
N LEU A 224 32.75 6.75 -13.64
CA LEU A 224 31.32 7.00 -13.89
C LEU A 224 30.63 5.79 -14.53
N LYS A 225 31.30 5.07 -15.46
CA LYS A 225 30.78 3.82 -16.03
C LYS A 225 30.53 2.75 -14.96
N ALA A 226 31.44 2.61 -13.99
CA ALA A 226 31.24 1.68 -12.88
C ALA A 226 30.02 2.06 -12.03
N LYS A 227 29.82 3.37 -11.77
CA LYS A 227 28.63 3.86 -11.05
C LYS A 227 27.34 3.58 -11.83
N LEU A 228 27.31 3.90 -13.13
CA LEU A 228 26.16 3.62 -14.01
C LEU A 228 25.83 2.13 -14.08
N TYR A 229 26.84 1.25 -14.11
CA TYR A 229 26.63 -0.20 -14.08
C TYR A 229 25.91 -0.64 -12.79
N LEU A 230 26.36 -0.16 -11.63
CA LEU A 230 25.70 -0.45 -10.35
C LEU A 230 24.26 0.07 -10.32
N ASP A 231 24.00 1.24 -10.87
CA ASP A 231 22.64 1.79 -10.95
C ASP A 231 21.74 0.99 -11.89
N GLY A 232 22.27 0.53 -13.03
CA GLY A 232 21.56 -0.37 -13.94
C GLY A 232 21.18 -1.69 -13.26
N ARG A 233 22.08 -2.25 -12.45
CA ARG A 233 21.79 -3.44 -11.63
C ARG A 233 20.67 -3.16 -10.62
N ARG A 234 20.73 -2.04 -9.89
CA ARG A 234 19.67 -1.65 -8.93
C ARG A 234 18.33 -1.44 -9.63
N LEU A 235 18.34 -0.90 -10.84
CA LEU A 235 17.14 -0.67 -11.64
C LEU A 235 16.45 -1.98 -12.03
N GLN A 236 17.23 -3.01 -12.37
CA GLN A 236 16.72 -4.36 -12.62
C GLN A 236 16.08 -4.97 -11.37
N GLU A 237 16.72 -4.84 -10.21
CA GLU A 237 16.17 -5.31 -8.93
C GLU A 237 14.85 -4.60 -8.58
N ARG A 238 14.76 -3.28 -8.82
CA ARG A 238 13.50 -2.52 -8.66
C ARG A 238 12.37 -3.03 -9.56
N GLY A 239 12.69 -3.58 -10.73
CA GLY A 239 11.72 -4.20 -11.62
C GLY A 239 11.05 -5.42 -11.00
N LYS A 240 11.79 -6.25 -10.25
CA LYS A 240 11.26 -7.46 -9.61
C LYS A 240 10.22 -7.17 -8.53
N VAL A 241 10.36 -6.02 -7.85
CA VAL A 241 9.40 -5.54 -6.85
C VAL A 241 8.00 -5.35 -7.44
N ILE A 242 7.89 -4.97 -8.72
CA ILE A 242 6.59 -4.77 -9.39
C ILE A 242 5.82 -6.07 -9.46
N ASP A 243 6.44 -7.12 -9.98
CA ASP A 243 5.78 -8.42 -10.18
C ASP A 243 5.40 -9.04 -8.82
N ALA A 244 6.30 -8.95 -7.84
CA ALA A 244 6.03 -9.41 -6.48
C ALA A 244 4.87 -8.64 -5.83
N TYR A 245 4.79 -7.32 -6.04
CA TYR A 245 3.72 -6.48 -5.50
C TYR A 245 2.37 -6.81 -6.15
N VAL A 246 2.34 -6.95 -7.47
CA VAL A 246 1.13 -7.31 -8.23
C VAL A 246 0.62 -8.69 -7.80
N ALA A 247 1.52 -9.65 -7.61
CA ALA A 247 1.16 -10.98 -7.12
C ALA A 247 0.59 -10.93 -5.69
N ALA A 248 1.25 -10.22 -4.77
CA ALA A 248 0.76 -10.04 -3.40
C ALA A 248 -0.62 -9.37 -3.36
N MET A 249 -0.87 -8.35 -4.19
CA MET A 249 -2.16 -7.68 -4.26
C MET A 249 -3.27 -8.57 -4.85
N THR A 250 -2.95 -9.39 -5.86
CA THR A 250 -3.88 -10.41 -6.37
C THR A 250 -4.24 -11.40 -5.25
N GLU A 251 -3.25 -11.85 -4.47
CA GLU A 251 -3.50 -12.77 -3.37
C GLU A 251 -4.24 -12.13 -2.18
N LEU A 252 -4.07 -10.82 -1.96
CA LEU A 252 -4.92 -10.07 -1.03
C LEU A 252 -6.39 -10.15 -1.48
N GLN A 253 -6.66 -9.87 -2.75
CA GLN A 253 -8.02 -9.90 -3.32
C GLN A 253 -8.64 -11.31 -3.16
N ASN A 254 -7.90 -12.35 -3.58
CA ASN A 254 -8.32 -13.75 -3.44
C ASN A 254 -8.57 -14.15 -1.98
N SER A 255 -7.71 -13.71 -1.06
CA SER A 255 -7.82 -13.98 0.38
C SER A 255 -9.03 -13.30 0.99
N LEU A 256 -9.32 -12.06 0.60
CA LEU A 256 -10.51 -11.33 1.06
C LEU A 256 -11.79 -12.00 0.61
N SER A 257 -11.86 -12.38 -0.67
CA SER A 257 -13.01 -13.11 -1.23
C SER A 257 -13.23 -14.44 -0.50
N THR A 258 -12.15 -15.18 -0.24
CA THR A 258 -12.19 -16.45 0.49
C THR A 258 -12.62 -16.26 1.94
N LEU A 259 -12.09 -15.25 2.64
CA LEU A 259 -12.47 -14.89 4.01
C LEU A 259 -13.96 -14.57 4.13
N ARG A 260 -14.52 -13.87 3.14
CA ARG A 260 -15.94 -13.53 3.10
C ARG A 260 -16.81 -14.76 2.85
N ALA A 261 -16.38 -15.65 1.97
CA ALA A 261 -17.19 -16.77 1.49
C ALA A 261 -17.12 -18.02 2.37
N LYS A 262 -16.05 -18.20 3.15
CA LYS A 262 -15.76 -19.45 3.88
C LYS A 262 -15.84 -19.29 5.38
N SER A 263 -15.99 -20.42 6.07
CA SER A 263 -15.87 -20.48 7.53
C SER A 263 -14.43 -20.17 7.94
N LEU A 264 -14.24 -19.51 9.09
CA LEU A 264 -12.90 -19.24 9.66
C LEU A 264 -12.11 -20.53 10.00
N LYS A 265 -12.76 -21.70 9.98
CA LYS A 265 -12.11 -23.01 10.18
C LYS A 265 -11.91 -23.79 8.88
N ASP A 266 -12.20 -23.19 7.72
CA ASP A 266 -12.09 -23.86 6.42
C ASP A 266 -10.60 -24.05 6.04
N PRO A 267 -10.14 -25.29 5.77
CA PRO A 267 -8.75 -25.54 5.36
C PRO A 267 -8.36 -24.83 4.06
N ALA A 268 -9.31 -24.55 3.17
CA ALA A 268 -9.03 -23.79 1.94
C ALA A 268 -8.68 -22.33 2.26
N LEU A 269 -9.33 -21.73 3.26
CA LEU A 269 -8.99 -20.39 3.73
C LEU A 269 -7.59 -20.35 4.32
N GLU A 270 -7.23 -21.33 5.15
CA GLU A 270 -5.89 -21.40 5.75
C GLU A 270 -4.79 -21.46 4.67
N ARG A 271 -4.96 -22.33 3.67
CA ARG A 271 -4.03 -22.42 2.53
C ARG A 271 -3.96 -21.11 1.75
N GLN A 272 -5.08 -20.43 1.54
CA GLN A 272 -5.13 -19.16 0.83
C GLN A 272 -4.33 -18.07 1.59
N LEU A 273 -4.48 -18.02 2.91
CA LEU A 273 -3.72 -17.09 3.76
C LEU A 273 -2.23 -17.42 3.82
N ASP A 274 -1.85 -18.70 3.75
CA ASP A 274 -0.45 -19.11 3.61
C ASP A 274 0.16 -18.68 2.28
N THR A 275 -0.60 -18.82 1.18
CA THR A 275 -0.18 -18.33 -0.14
C THR A 275 0.03 -16.82 -0.11
N PHE A 276 -0.93 -16.07 0.45
CA PHE A 276 -0.79 -14.63 0.58
C PHE A 276 0.45 -14.24 1.40
N ALA A 277 0.67 -14.88 2.56
CA ALA A 277 1.87 -14.63 3.36
C ALA A 277 3.18 -14.88 2.60
N LYS A 278 3.26 -15.98 1.81
CA LYS A 278 4.43 -16.27 0.96
C LYS A 278 4.70 -15.18 -0.08
N HIS A 279 3.66 -14.64 -0.70
CA HIS A 279 3.81 -13.56 -1.67
C HIS A 279 4.24 -12.25 -1.00
N VAL A 280 3.73 -11.94 0.19
CA VAL A 280 4.17 -10.77 0.97
C VAL A 280 5.63 -10.92 1.42
N ASP A 281 6.05 -12.11 1.85
CA ASP A 281 7.45 -12.37 2.21
C ASP A 281 8.39 -12.26 1.01
N THR A 282 7.94 -12.70 -0.17
CA THR A 282 8.68 -12.52 -1.42
C THR A 282 8.82 -11.04 -1.74
N LEU A 283 7.72 -10.29 -1.70
CA LEU A 283 7.71 -8.84 -1.90
C LEU A 283 8.68 -8.12 -0.94
N ARG A 284 8.67 -8.49 0.36
CA ARG A 284 9.58 -7.91 1.36
C ARG A 284 11.04 -8.21 1.04
N LYS A 285 11.37 -9.42 0.61
CA LYS A 285 12.75 -9.79 0.22
C LYS A 285 13.23 -8.97 -0.98
N GLU A 286 12.41 -8.89 -2.04
CA GLU A 286 12.74 -8.11 -3.23
C GLU A 286 12.88 -6.61 -2.90
N ALA A 287 12.07 -6.08 -1.98
CA ALA A 287 12.18 -4.70 -1.53
C ALA A 287 13.37 -4.44 -0.60
N ALA A 288 13.79 -5.42 0.22
CA ALA A 288 14.90 -5.30 1.15
C ALA A 288 16.29 -5.38 0.46
N SER A 289 16.39 -6.02 -0.71
CA SER A 289 17.61 -6.00 -1.53
C SER A 289 17.98 -4.63 -2.09
N TYR A 290 17.23 -3.58 -1.72
CA TYR A 290 17.33 -2.26 -2.29
C TYR A 290 17.65 -1.18 -1.24
N SER A 291 18.66 -0.34 -1.55
CA SER A 291 18.86 0.97 -0.91
C SER A 291 19.24 2.01 -1.99
N PRO A 292 18.64 3.21 -1.98
CA PRO A 292 18.97 4.25 -2.94
C PRO A 292 20.40 4.75 -2.71
N SER A 293 21.17 4.92 -3.78
CA SER A 293 22.43 5.66 -3.74
C SER A 293 22.14 7.09 -4.20
N PRO A 294 22.48 8.11 -3.39
CA PRO A 294 22.57 9.47 -3.88
C PRO A 294 23.54 9.53 -5.06
N TRP A 295 23.20 10.31 -6.09
CA TRP A 295 24.11 10.64 -7.17
C TRP A 295 24.98 11.83 -6.82
#